data_AF-A0A3D5SFS8-F1
#
_entry.id   AF-A0A3D5SFS8-F1
#
_cell.length_a   1.000
_cell.length_b   1.000
_cell.length_c   1.000
_cell.angle_alpha   90.00
_cell.angle_beta   90.00
_cell.angle_gamma   90.00
#
_symmetry.space_group_name_H-M   'P 1'
#
loop_
_entity.id
_entity.type
_entity.pdbx_description
1 polymer ?
#
loop_
_entity_poly.entity_id
_entity_poly.type
_entity_poly.pdbx_seq_one_letter_code
_entity_poly.pdbx_strand_id
1 'polypeptide(L)'
;MKILLKIEKILFYFLAAGFFWQLRFIWQPLGRGFNEWTSIYLYATDLIVAAVLFLWLVRIWRGKLKFTFSRADIFLGIFLAVAGLSIAVATDKLLAGYGFIKLLEMAALFLYVKNNFSKICDLRIFWYLFIGS
;
A
#
# COMPACT_ATOMS: atom_id res chain seq x y z
N MET A 1 -5.08 8.47 21.49
CA MET A 1 -3.90 8.32 20.61
C MET A 1 -3.26 6.93 20.68
N LYS A 2 -3.01 6.37 21.88
CA LYS A 2 -2.55 4.97 22.00
C LYS A 2 -3.48 3.98 21.29
N ILE A 3 -4.80 4.20 21.38
CA ILE A 3 -5.82 3.39 20.70
C ILE A 3 -5.72 3.50 19.17
N LEU A 4 -5.57 4.72 18.62
CA LEU A 4 -5.42 4.93 17.18
C LEU A 4 -4.20 4.19 16.62
N LEU A 5 -3.07 4.27 17.32
CA LEU A 5 -1.84 3.54 16.96
C LEU A 5 -2.02 2.02 17.05
N LYS A 6 -2.77 1.52 18.03
CA LYS A 6 -3.10 0.09 18.14
C LYS A 6 -3.96 -0.38 16.97
N ILE A 7 -5.01 0.37 16.63
CA ILE A 7 -5.90 0.07 15.50
C ILE A 7 -5.09 0.07 14.19
N GLU A 8 -4.29 1.11 13.99
CA GLU A 8 -3.42 1.25 12.82
C GLU A 8 -2.44 0.06 12.69
N LYS A 9 -1.84 -0.37 13.81
CA LYS A 9 -0.94 -1.54 13.85
C LYS A 9 -1.68 -2.84 13.52
N ILE A 10 -2.89 -3.05 14.06
CA ILE A 10 -3.72 -4.22 13.75
C ILE A 10 -4.07 -4.26 12.27
N LEU A 11 -4.54 -3.14 11.71
CA LEU A 11 -4.86 -3.03 10.28
C LEU A 11 -3.64 -3.31 9.40
N PHE A 12 -2.46 -2.82 9.79
CA PHE A 12 -1.23 -3.10 9.07
C PHE A 12 -0.86 -4.60 9.07
N TYR A 13 -1.03 -5.30 10.19
CA TYR A 13 -0.79 -6.75 10.22
C TYR A 13 -1.81 -7.53 9.39
N PHE A 14 -3.08 -7.15 9.43
CA PHE A 14 -4.10 -7.72 8.54
C PHE A 14 -3.78 -7.47 7.07
N LEU A 15 -3.29 -6.26 6.74
CA LEU A 15 -2.83 -5.93 5.39
C LEU A 15 -1.69 -6.84 4.95
N ALA A 16 -0.66 -7.00 5.79
CA ALA A 16 0.47 -7.88 5.50
C ALA A 16 0.00 -9.32 5.26
N ALA A 17 -0.82 -9.87 6.17
CA ALA A 17 -1.38 -11.22 6.02
C ALA A 17 -2.23 -11.35 4.75
N GLY A 18 -3.06 -10.36 4.44
CA GLY A 18 -3.87 -10.32 3.23
C GLY A 18 -3.03 -10.30 1.94
N PHE A 19 -1.90 -9.59 1.95
CA PHE A 19 -0.96 -9.55 0.83
C PHE A 19 -0.33 -10.92 0.57
N PHE A 20 0.15 -11.60 1.62
CA PHE A 20 0.68 -12.97 1.50
C PHE A 20 -0.38 -13.97 1.05
N TRP A 21 -1.62 -13.83 1.53
CA TRP A 21 -2.73 -14.66 1.10
C TRP A 21 -3.04 -14.45 -0.39
N GLN A 22 -3.07 -13.21 -0.88
CA GLN A 22 -3.28 -12.88 -2.29
C GLN A 22 -2.16 -13.41 -3.20
N LEU A 23 -0.89 -13.27 -2.78
CA LEU A 23 0.27 -13.80 -3.52
C LEU A 23 0.15 -15.31 -3.78
N ARG A 24 -0.52 -16.06 -2.89
CA ARG A 24 -0.77 -17.50 -3.07
C ARG A 24 -1.69 -17.80 -4.25
N PHE A 25 -2.66 -16.94 -4.56
CA PHE A 25 -3.58 -17.15 -5.68
C PHE A 25 -2.95 -16.82 -7.03
N ILE A 26 -1.99 -15.88 -7.05
CA ILE A 26 -1.27 -15.51 -8.27
C ILE A 26 -0.41 -16.68 -8.80
N TRP A 27 0.12 -17.52 -7.92
CA TRP A 27 0.94 -18.68 -8.31
C TRP A 27 0.16 -19.98 -8.56
N GLN A 28 -1.17 -19.99 -8.40
CA GLN A 28 -1.95 -21.15 -8.82
C GLN A 28 -2.14 -21.11 -10.34
N PRO A 29 -1.84 -22.21 -11.07
CA PRO A 29 -2.08 -22.28 -12.50
C PRO A 29 -3.59 -22.42 -12.74
N LEU A 30 -4.31 -21.31 -12.67
CA LEU A 30 -5.73 -21.25 -13.04
C LEU A 30 -5.82 -21.39 -14.55
N GLY A 31 -6.07 -22.63 -14.99
CA GLY A 31 -6.36 -22.95 -16.38
C GLY A 31 -7.50 -22.10 -16.91
N ARG A 32 -7.25 -21.45 -18.05
CA ARG A 32 -8.14 -20.54 -18.80
C ARG A 32 -8.41 -19.18 -18.13
N GLY A 33 -7.49 -18.25 -18.39
CA GLY A 33 -7.83 -16.85 -18.64
C GLY A 33 -8.23 -16.02 -17.43
N PHE A 34 -7.38 -15.95 -16.40
CA PHE A 34 -7.51 -14.90 -15.40
C PHE A 34 -7.02 -13.56 -15.99
N ASN A 35 -7.95 -12.72 -16.44
CA ASN A 35 -7.67 -11.41 -17.03
C ASN A 35 -7.59 -10.32 -15.95
N GLU A 36 -6.77 -10.56 -14.92
CA GLU A 36 -6.50 -9.63 -13.80
C GLU A 36 -6.03 -8.25 -14.30
N TRP A 37 -5.25 -8.27 -15.38
CA TRP A 37 -4.56 -7.13 -15.98
C TRP A 37 -5.51 -6.09 -16.62
N THR A 38 -6.79 -6.39 -16.78
CA THR A 38 -7.80 -5.48 -17.35
C THR A 38 -8.94 -5.15 -16.37
N SER A 39 -8.89 -5.67 -15.15
CA SER A 39 -10.03 -5.64 -14.26
C SER A 39 -9.92 -4.62 -13.13
N ILE A 40 -10.89 -3.71 -13.09
CA ILE A 40 -11.08 -2.74 -12.01
C ILE A 40 -11.76 -3.47 -10.85
N TYR A 41 -10.99 -4.11 -9.99
CA TYR A 41 -11.53 -4.77 -8.80
C TYR A 41 -11.11 -4.04 -7.52
N LEU A 42 -12.08 -3.89 -6.62
CA LEU A 42 -11.87 -3.39 -5.27
C LEU A 42 -11.82 -4.60 -4.34
N TYR A 43 -10.61 -4.96 -3.90
CA TYR A 43 -10.36 -6.05 -2.98
C TYR A 43 -10.45 -5.57 -1.53
N ALA A 44 -10.67 -6.50 -0.60
CA ALA A 44 -10.67 -6.21 0.83
C ALA A 44 -9.34 -5.57 1.28
N THR A 45 -8.22 -5.91 0.64
CA THR A 45 -6.92 -5.28 0.86
C THR A 45 -6.93 -3.79 0.53
N ASP A 46 -7.64 -3.38 -0.52
CA ASP A 46 -7.73 -1.96 -0.92
C ASP A 46 -8.50 -1.14 0.13
N LEU A 47 -9.55 -1.71 0.72
CA LEU A 47 -10.25 -1.08 1.85
C LEU A 47 -9.36 -0.94 3.08
N ILE A 48 -8.53 -1.95 3.36
CA ILE A 48 -7.58 -1.90 4.48
C ILE A 48 -6.51 -0.84 4.22
N VAL A 49 -5.95 -0.76 3.02
CA VAL A 49 -4.99 0.28 2.64
C VAL A 49 -5.61 1.66 2.79
N ALA A 50 -6.81 1.87 2.23
CA ALA A 50 -7.53 3.14 2.36
C ALA A 50 -7.76 3.53 3.84
N ALA A 51 -8.16 2.57 4.69
CA ALA A 51 -8.34 2.82 6.12
C ALA A 51 -7.02 3.20 6.82
N VAL A 52 -5.91 2.52 6.51
CA VAL A 52 -4.59 2.83 7.06
C VAL A 52 -4.13 4.22 6.63
N LEU A 53 -4.25 4.56 5.34
CA LEU A 53 -3.90 5.87 4.81
C LEU A 53 -4.77 6.98 5.40
N PHE A 54 -6.06 6.74 5.58
CA PHE A 54 -6.97 7.69 6.22
C PHE A 54 -6.56 8.00 7.67
N LEU A 55 -6.29 6.96 8.48
CA LEU A 55 -5.83 7.13 9.86
C LEU A 55 -4.49 7.88 9.92
N TRP A 56 -3.59 7.60 8.98
CA TRP A 56 -2.33 8.31 8.86
C TRP A 56 -2.52 9.79 8.52
N LEU A 57 -3.39 10.10 7.56
CA LEU A 57 -3.72 11.46 7.17
C LEU A 57 -4.32 12.25 8.35
N VAL A 58 -5.22 11.65 9.12
CA VAL A 58 -5.73 12.25 10.36
C VAL A 58 -4.61 12.59 11.35
N ARG A 59 -3.57 11.76 11.44
CA ARG A 59 -2.41 12.05 12.31
C ARG A 59 -1.52 13.18 11.78
N ILE A 60 -1.38 13.28 10.46
CA ILE A 60 -0.66 14.39 9.81
C ILE A 60 -1.38 15.70 10.07
N TRP A 61 -2.70 15.73 9.84
CA TRP A 61 -3.53 16.92 10.02
C TRP A 61 -3.53 17.44 11.47
N ARG A 62 -3.39 16.53 12.45
CA ARG A 62 -3.24 16.88 13.87
C ARG A 62 -1.81 17.34 14.24
N GLY A 63 -0.92 17.54 13.27
CA GLY A 63 0.43 18.09 13.45
C GLY A 63 1.41 17.16 14.17
N LYS A 64 1.13 15.85 14.25
CA LYS A 64 1.91 14.91 15.09
C LYS A 64 2.88 14.02 14.31
N LEU A 65 3.03 14.26 13.02
CA LEU A 65 3.98 13.55 12.17
C LEU A 65 5.12 14.47 11.76
N LYS A 66 6.35 14.04 12.05
CA LYS A 66 7.55 14.62 11.45
C LYS A 66 7.84 13.82 10.19
N PHE A 67 7.70 14.44 9.02
CA PHE A 67 8.12 13.85 7.76
C PHE A 67 9.64 13.89 7.67
N THR A 68 10.25 12.75 7.39
CA THR A 68 11.68 12.69 7.07
C THR A 68 11.83 12.61 5.56
N PHE A 69 12.24 13.73 4.95
CA PHE A 69 12.48 13.76 3.51
C PHE A 69 13.76 12.98 3.18
N SER A 70 13.69 12.08 2.21
CA SER A 70 14.81 11.26 1.74
C SER A 70 14.93 11.36 0.21
N ARG A 71 16.12 11.03 -0.32
CA ARG A 71 16.33 10.89 -1.76
C ARG A 71 15.34 9.92 -2.40
N ALA A 72 14.93 8.88 -1.67
CA ALA A 72 13.92 7.93 -2.12
C ALA A 72 12.58 8.62 -2.45
N ASP A 73 12.19 9.66 -1.72
CA ASP A 73 10.92 10.38 -1.94
C ASP A 73 10.99 11.21 -3.23
N ILE A 74 12.18 11.72 -3.56
CA ILE A 74 12.43 12.46 -4.81
C ILE A 74 12.32 11.50 -5.99
N PHE A 75 12.98 10.35 -5.93
CA PHE A 75 12.89 9.33 -6.98
C PHE A 75 11.46 8.81 -7.14
N LEU A 76 10.74 8.61 -6.03
CA LEU A 76 9.32 8.24 -6.06
C LEU A 76 8.48 9.31 -6.76
N GLY A 77 8.71 10.59 -6.45
CA GLY A 77 8.04 11.72 -7.10
C GLY A 77 8.30 11.78 -8.61
N ILE A 78 9.57 11.62 -9.02
CA ILE A 78 9.95 11.57 -10.44
C ILE A 78 9.28 10.38 -11.13
N PHE A 79 9.31 9.20 -10.51
CA PHE A 79 8.67 8.00 -11.04
C PHE A 79 7.16 8.20 -11.23
N LEU A 80 6.46 8.77 -10.24
CA LEU A 80 5.04 9.07 -10.34
C LEU A 80 4.75 10.09 -11.46
N ALA A 81 5.59 11.10 -11.62
CA ALA A 81 5.43 12.09 -12.68
C ALA A 81 5.54 11.46 -14.08
N VAL A 82 6.55 10.60 -14.29
CA VAL A 82 6.74 9.86 -15.55
C VAL A 82 5.57 8.90 -15.79
N ALA A 83 5.14 8.17 -14.76
CA ALA A 83 3.99 7.27 -14.85
C ALA A 83 2.70 8.01 -15.21
N GLY A 84 2.48 9.21 -14.65
CA GLY A 84 1.34 10.06 -14.98
C GLY A 84 1.36 10.54 -16.43
N LEU A 85 2.54 10.94 -16.95
CA LEU A 85 2.70 11.30 -18.37
C LEU A 85 2.43 10.11 -19.30
N SER A 86 2.76 8.89 -18.89
CA SER A 86 2.48 7.67 -19.67
C SER A 86 0.99 7.45 -19.93
N ILE A 87 0.08 8.01 -19.12
CA ILE A 87 -1.37 7.91 -19.34
C ILE A 87 -1.79 8.60 -20.64
N ALA A 88 -1.10 9.69 -21.02
CA ALA A 88 -1.42 10.43 -22.24
C ALA A 88 -1.19 9.62 -23.52
N VAL A 89 -0.27 8.64 -23.46
CA VAL A 89 0.12 7.78 -24.58
C VAL A 89 -0.64 6.43 -24.53
N ALA A 90 -1.38 6.14 -23.47
CA ALA A 90 -2.06 4.86 -23.29
C ALA A 90 -3.27 4.71 -24.22
N THR A 91 -3.39 3.52 -24.83
CA THR A 91 -4.51 3.15 -25.70
C THR A 91 -5.84 3.15 -24.95
N ASP A 92 -5.85 2.62 -23.72
CA ASP A 92 -7.02 2.64 -22.83
C ASP A 92 -6.79 3.61 -21.67
N LYS A 93 -7.40 4.79 -21.78
CA LYS A 93 -7.24 5.87 -20.80
C LYS A 93 -7.91 5.56 -19.46
N LEU A 94 -8.99 4.79 -19.46
CA LEU A 94 -9.72 4.45 -18.23
C LEU A 94 -8.91 3.46 -17.41
N LEU A 95 -8.40 2.41 -18.06
CA LEU A 95 -7.55 1.42 -17.41
C LEU A 95 -6.23 2.05 -16.93
N ALA A 96 -5.60 2.89 -17.75
CA ALA A 96 -4.38 3.60 -17.37
C ALA A 96 -4.60 4.55 -16.19
N GLY A 97 -5.72 5.28 -16.17
CA GLY A 97 -6.10 6.13 -15.05
C GLY A 97 -6.29 5.34 -13.75
N TYR A 98 -6.99 4.21 -13.82
CA TYR A 98 -7.18 3.33 -12.66
C TYR A 98 -5.84 2.77 -12.15
N GLY A 99 -4.98 2.29 -13.05
CA GLY A 99 -3.64 1.82 -12.72
C GLY A 99 -2.79 2.90 -12.05
N PHE A 100 -2.91 4.15 -12.50
CA PHE A 100 -2.21 5.26 -11.86
C PHE A 100 -2.73 5.59 -10.47
N ILE A 101 -4.05 5.53 -10.23
CA ILE A 101 -4.61 5.68 -8.88
C ILE A 101 -4.07 4.59 -7.96
N LYS A 102 -3.99 3.34 -8.44
CA LYS A 102 -3.38 2.23 -7.68
C LYS A 102 -1.91 2.48 -7.39
N LEU A 103 -1.17 3.04 -8.35
CA LEU A 103 0.22 3.43 -8.17
C LEU A 103 0.37 4.49 -7.07
N LEU A 104 -0.52 5.50 -7.06
CA LEU A 104 -0.56 6.54 -6.01
C LEU A 104 -0.89 5.95 -4.64
N GLU A 105 -1.82 4.99 -4.59
CA GLU A 105 -2.17 4.27 -3.37
C GLU A 105 -0.95 3.53 -2.79
N MET A 106 -0.20 2.81 -3.63
CA MET A 106 1.02 2.11 -3.23
C MET A 106 2.16 3.07 -2.84
N ALA A 107 2.30 4.21 -3.54
CA ALA A 107 3.27 5.23 -3.19
C ALA A 107 2.96 5.88 -1.82
N ALA A 108 1.68 6.15 -1.55
CA ALA A 108 1.23 6.64 -0.25
C ALA A 108 1.49 5.60 0.85
N LEU A 109 1.24 4.31 0.58
CA LEU A 109 1.53 3.21 1.50
C LEU A 109 3.04 3.11 1.78
N PHE A 110 3.89 3.25 0.76
CA PHE A 110 5.34 3.30 0.95
C PHE A 110 5.76 4.43 1.90
N LEU A 111 5.27 5.65 1.69
CA LEU A 111 5.55 6.80 2.56
C LEU A 111 5.03 6.57 3.98
N TYR A 112 3.86 5.95 4.10
CA TYR A 112 3.29 5.57 5.38
C TYR A 112 4.21 4.61 6.15
N VAL A 113 4.64 3.53 5.51
CA VAL A 113 5.53 2.53 6.12
C VAL A 113 6.86 3.18 6.49
N LYS A 114 7.49 3.93 5.58
CA LYS A 114 8.77 4.60 5.82
C LYS A 114 8.71 5.52 7.06
N ASN A 115 7.67 6.33 7.19
CA ASN A 115 7.56 7.30 8.29
C ASN A 115 7.09 6.69 9.62
N ASN A 116 6.52 5.48 9.60
CA ASN A 116 5.99 4.84 10.81
C ASN A 116 6.64 3.48 11.11
N PHE A 117 7.69 3.08 10.38
CA PHE A 117 8.33 1.76 10.48
C PHE A 117 8.70 1.39 11.91
N SER A 118 9.36 2.30 12.63
CA SER A 118 9.80 2.09 14.02
C SER A 118 8.65 1.97 15.03
N LYS A 119 7.45 2.44 14.68
CA LYS A 119 6.26 2.38 15.57
C LYS A 119 5.41 1.14 15.30
N ILE A 120 5.47 0.61 14.09
CA ILE A 120 4.60 -0.47 13.61
C ILE A 120 5.34 -1.81 13.67
N CYS A 121 6.56 -1.88 13.13
CA CYS A 121 7.38 -3.08 13.13
C CYS A 121 8.10 -3.23 14.47
N ASP A 122 7.51 -4.03 15.36
CA ASP A 122 8.30 -4.72 16.38
C ASP A 122 8.83 -6.02 15.73
N LEU A 123 10.13 -6.07 15.47
CA LEU A 123 10.80 -7.24 14.87
C LEU A 123 10.42 -8.52 15.60
N ARG A 124 10.23 -8.48 16.93
CA ARG A 124 9.81 -9.66 17.70
C ARG A 124 8.49 -10.24 17.21
N ILE A 125 7.48 -9.39 16.97
CA ILE A 125 6.15 -9.82 16.51
C ILE A 125 6.22 -10.33 15.06
N PHE A 126 7.08 -9.72 14.23
CA PHE A 126 7.33 -10.20 12.87
C PHE A 126 7.88 -11.64 12.88
N TRP A 127 8.90 -11.94 13.71
CA TRP A 127 9.44 -13.30 13.82
C TRP A 127 8.38 -14.31 14.30
N TYR A 128 7.55 -13.96 15.29
CA TYR A 128 6.47 -14.85 15.75
C TYR A 128 5.40 -15.14 14.69
N LEU A 129 5.04 -14.14 13.86
CA LEU A 129 4.01 -14.31 12.84
C LEU A 129 4.50 -15.05 11.60
N PHE A 130 5.78 -14.89 11.23
CA PHE A 130 6.31 -15.38 9.96
C PHE A 130 7.15 -16.65 10.06
N ILE A 131 7.82 -16.88 11.19
CA ILE A 131 8.77 -17.99 11.31
C ILE A 131 8.26 -19.09 12.24
N GLY A 132 7.21 -18.80 13.03
CA GLY A 132 6.69 -19.74 14.01
C GLY A 132 7.70 -19.93 15.14
N SER A 133 7.17 -19.99 16.37
CA SER A 133 7.92 -20.54 17.50
C SER A 133 8.18 -22.02 17.27
#